data_AF-J3GVT0-F1
#
_entry.id   AF-J3GVT0-F1
#
_cell.length_a   1.000
_cell.length_b   1.000
_cell.length_c   1.000
_cell.angle_alpha   90.00
_cell.angle_beta   90.00
_cell.angle_gamma   90.00
#
_symmetry.space_group_name_H-M   'P 1'
#
loop_
_entity.id
_entity.type
_entity.pdbx_description
1 polymer ?
#
loop_
_entity_poly.entity_id
_entity_poly.type
_entity_poly.pdbx_seq_one_letter_code
_entity_poly.pdbx_strand_id
1 'polypeptide(L)' 'MSTTERPVPSPCVNICALDDDDICTGCQRTVEEITRWSRMTNDERRQVLGLCHERAKASGLVWMLPGKSGA' A
#
# COMPACT_ATOMS: atom_id res chain seq x y z
N MET A 1 -7.54 -20.57 23.05
CA MET A 1 -7.47 -20.57 21.57
C MET A 1 -7.00 -19.20 21.14
N SER A 2 -5.71 -19.04 20.79
CA SER A 2 -5.22 -17.77 20.26
C SER A 2 -5.44 -17.79 18.76
N THR A 3 -6.43 -17.04 18.28
CA THR A 3 -6.57 -16.73 16.86
C THR A 3 -5.41 -15.82 16.47
N THR A 4 -4.26 -16.41 16.14
CA THR A 4 -3.11 -15.69 15.62
C THR A 4 -3.51 -15.07 14.28
N GLU A 5 -3.85 -13.79 14.31
CA GLU A 5 -4.23 -13.06 13.13
C GLU A 5 -3.03 -13.00 12.16
N ARG A 6 -3.25 -13.43 10.91
CA ARG A 6 -2.18 -13.46 9.91
C ARG A 6 -1.67 -12.03 9.68
N PRO A 7 -0.33 -11.82 9.66
CA PRO A 7 0.24 -10.51 9.38
C PRO A 7 -0.27 -9.97 8.05
N VAL A 8 -0.74 -8.73 8.04
CA VAL A 8 -1.14 -8.04 6.81
C VAL A 8 0.07 -7.92 5.88
N PRO A 9 -0.01 -8.39 4.62
CA PRO A 9 1.11 -8.33 3.69
C PRO A 9 1.45 -6.89 3.33
N SER A 10 2.74 -6.63 3.11
CA SER A 10 3.23 -5.32 2.68
C SER A 10 2.81 -5.04 1.23
N PRO A 11 2.31 -3.84 0.89
CA PRO A 11 1.97 -3.45 -0.48
C PRO A 11 3.21 -3.09 -1.32
N CYS A 12 4.42 -3.42 -0.85
CA CYS A 12 5.67 -3.07 -1.52
C CYS A 12 5.84 -3.85 -2.83
N VAL A 13 6.04 -3.13 -3.93
CA VAL A 13 6.36 -3.70 -5.25
C VAL A 13 7.87 -3.67 -5.55
N ASN A 14 8.70 -3.47 -4.52
CA ASN A 14 10.17 -3.32 -4.62
C ASN A 14 10.63 -2.17 -5.53
N ILE A 15 9.76 -1.18 -5.74
CA ILE A 15 10.09 0.07 -6.40
C ILE A 15 10.14 1.14 -5.33
N CYS A 16 11.33 1.71 -5.10
CA CYS A 16 11.54 2.81 -4.17
C CYS A 16 11.76 4.10 -4.97
N ALA A 17 10.67 4.69 -5.43
CA ALA A 17 10.65 6.02 -6.04
C ALA A 17 9.62 6.85 -5.29
N LEU A 18 10.02 8.02 -4.79
CA LEU A 18 9.17 8.98 -4.09
C LEU A 18 8.80 10.11 -5.05
N ASP A 19 7.62 10.68 -4.89
CA ASP A 19 7.23 11.95 -5.52
C ASP A 19 7.63 13.15 -4.63
N ASP A 20 7.21 14.35 -5.05
CA ASP A 20 7.50 15.61 -4.34
C ASP A 20 6.80 15.71 -2.97
N ASP A 21 5.78 14.88 -2.72
CA ASP A 21 5.02 14.81 -1.47
C ASP A 21 5.50 13.67 -0.54
N ASP A 22 6.69 13.10 -0.80
CA ASP A 22 7.26 11.96 -0.07
C ASP A 22 6.37 10.69 -0.11
N ILE A 23 5.57 10.54 -1.17
CA ILE A 23 4.73 9.36 -1.41
C ILE A 23 5.44 8.45 -2.40
N CYS A 24 5.52 7.17 -2.06
CA CYS A 24 6.10 6.17 -2.95
C CYS A 24 5.21 5.96 -4.17
N THR A 25 5.70 6.26 -5.36
CA THR A 25 4.96 6.12 -6.61
C THR A 25 4.57 4.66 -6.92
N GLY A 26 5.32 3.68 -6.40
CA GLY A 26 5.04 2.25 -6.57
C GLY A 26 3.98 1.69 -5.60
N CYS A 27 4.12 1.95 -4.29
CA CYS A 27 3.23 1.37 -3.27
C CYS A 27 2.24 2.36 -2.64
N GLN A 28 2.32 3.64 -3.02
CA GLN A 28 1.45 4.75 -2.58
C GLN A 28 1.44 4.98 -1.06
N ARG A 29 2.47 4.47 -0.37
CA ARG A 29 2.76 4.76 1.04
C ARG A 29 3.65 5.98 1.15
N THR A 30 3.42 6.77 2.19
CA THR A 30 4.35 7.82 2.61
C THR A 30 5.62 7.23 3.22
N VAL A 31 6.71 7.99 3.25
CA VAL A 31 7.94 7.62 3.98
C VAL A 31 7.66 7.30 5.45
N GLU A 32 6.77 8.05 6.11
CA GLU A 32 6.40 7.78 7.51
C GLU A 32 5.71 6.41 7.67
N GLU A 33 4.79 6.07 6.78
CA GLU A 33 4.12 4.75 6.80
C GLU A 33 5.10 3.61 6.51
N ILE A 34 6.06 3.81 5.58
CA ILE A 34 7.09 2.82 5.25
C ILE A 34 7.98 2.54 6.47
N THR A 35 8.45 3.59 7.15
CA THR A 35 9.33 3.47 8.32
C THR A 35 8.62 2.87 9.54
N ARG A 36 7.32 3.15 9.70
CA ARG A 36 6.51 2.63 10.82
C ARG A 36 5.89 1.27 10.58
N TRP A 37 5.85 0.76 9.34
CA TRP A 37 5.16 -0.49 8.96
C TRP A 37 5.47 -1.71 9.84
N SER A 38 6.72 -1.88 10.24
CA SER A 38 7.17 -3.01 11.09
C SER A 38 6.62 -2.92 12.51
N ARG A 39 6.28 -1.72 12.98
CA ARG A 39 5.77 -1.43 14.33
C ARG A 39 4.23 -1.31 14.39
N MET A 40 3.57 -1.21 13.24
CA MET A 40 2.11 -1.12 13.13
C MET A 40 1.42 -2.44 13.47
N THR A 41 0.26 -2.33 14.10
CA THR A 41 -0.73 -3.38 14.29
C THR A 41 -1.40 -3.76 12.96
N ASN A 42 -2.09 -4.90 12.92
CA ASN A 42 -2.80 -5.33 11.71
C ASN A 42 -3.90 -4.34 11.30
N ASP A 43 -4.56 -3.70 12.26
CA ASP A 43 -5.60 -2.70 11.97
C ASP A 43 -5.02 -1.42 11.37
N GLU A 44 -3.90 -0.93 11.92
CA GLU A 44 -3.17 0.20 11.34
C GLU A 44 -2.68 -0.13 9.92
N ARG A 45 -2.15 -1.35 9.70
CA ARG A 45 -1.73 -1.80 8.37
C ARG A 45 -2.89 -1.80 7.37
N ARG A 46 -4.09 -2.23 7.78
CA ARG A 46 -5.29 -2.18 6.92
C ARG A 46 -5.70 -0.76 6.59
N GLN A 47 -5.64 0.14 7.57
CA GLN A 47 -5.93 1.55 7.34
C GLN A 47 -4.95 2.16 6.34
N VAL A 48 -3.64 1.92 6.51
CA VAL A 48 -2.61 2.37 5.57
C VAL A 48 -2.87 1.83 4.17
N LEU A 49 -3.23 0.55 4.01
CA LEU A 49 -3.58 -0.03 2.71
C LEU A 49 -4.78 0.67 2.06
N GLY A 50 -5.81 1.01 2.84
CA GLY A 50 -6.96 1.79 2.36
C GLY A 50 -6.55 3.18 1.87
N LEU A 51 -5.71 3.89 2.64
CA LEU A 51 -5.17 5.18 2.24
C LEU A 51 -4.31 5.09 0.97
N CYS A 52 -3.47 4.06 0.85
CA CYS A 52 -2.66 3.83 -0.34
C CYS A 52 -3.54 3.63 -1.58
N HIS A 53 -4.66 2.91 -1.44
CA HIS A 53 -5.62 2.72 -2.52
C HIS A 53 -6.27 4.03 -2.95
N GLU A 54 -6.69 4.86 -1.99
CA GLU A 54 -7.27 6.17 -2.30
C GLU A 54 -6.25 7.13 -2.92
N ARG A 55 -4.99 7.12 -2.45
CA ARG A 55 -3.89 7.88 -3.09
C ARG A 55 -3.62 7.37 -4.51
N ALA A 56 -3.57 6.07 -4.73
CA ALA A 56 -3.41 5.49 -6.06
C ALA A 56 -4.51 5.95 -7.03
N LYS A 57 -5.75 6.05 -6.55
CA LYS A 57 -6.89 6.58 -7.31
C LYS A 57 -6.75 8.07 -7.59
N ALA A 58 -6.35 8.86 -6.59
CA ALA A 58 -6.16 10.31 -6.72
C ALA A 58 -5.02 10.66 -7.69
N SER A 59 -3.90 9.92 -7.63
CA SER A 59 -2.74 10.10 -8.51
C SER A 59 -2.96 9.60 -9.95
N GLY A 60 -4.17 9.12 -10.29
CA GLY A 60 -4.48 8.59 -11.62
C GLY A 60 -3.73 7.30 -11.97
N LEU A 61 -3.07 6.67 -10.99
CA LEU A 61 -2.37 5.39 -11.13
C LEU A 61 -3.32 4.19 -11.12
N VAL A 62 -4.61 4.41 -10.83
CA VAL A 62 -5.69 3.61 -11.41
C VAL A 62 -5.79 3.93 -12.90
N TRP A 63 -4.74 3.59 -13.64
CA TRP A 63 -4.93 3.25 -15.04
C TRP A 63 -5.88 2.06 -15.01
N MET A 64 -6.97 2.12 -15.80
CA MET A 64 -7.91 1.03 -16.01
C MET A 64 -7.22 -0.30 -15.78
N LEU A 65 -7.64 -1.05 -14.76
CA LEU A 65 -7.39 -2.48 -14.77
C LEU A 65 -7.92 -2.95 -16.14
N PRO A 66 -7.10 -3.50 -17.05
CA PRO A 66 -7.66 -4.53 -17.90
C PRO A 66 -7.96 -5.64 -16.90
N GLY A 67 -9.21 -5.67 -16.44
CA GLY A 67 -9.76 -6.87 -15.84
C GLY A 67 -9.39 -8.01 -16.77
N LYS A 68 -8.67 -9.00 -16.24
CA LYS A 68 -8.48 -10.34 -16.80
C LYS A 68 -8.88 -10.44 -18.29
N SER A 69 -7.96 -10.08 -19.16
CA SER A 69 -7.92 -10.55 -20.56
C SER A 69 -6.56 -11.22 -20.65
N GLY A 70 -6.38 -12.52 -20.80
CA GLY A 70 -7.20 -13.61 -21.29
C GLY A 70 -6.19 -14.57 -21.94
N ALA A 71 -6.05 -15.78 -21.39
CA ALA A 71 -5.52 -17.04 -21.97
C ALA A 71 -5.25 -18.02 -20.82
#